data_AF-A0A7V7DXH0-F1
#
_entry.id   AF-A0A7V7DXH0-F1
#
_cell.length_a   1.000
_cell.length_b   1.000
_cell.length_c   1.000
_cell.angle_alpha   90.00
_cell.angle_beta   90.00
_cell.angle_gamma   90.00
#
_symmetry.space_group_name_H-M   'P 1'
#
loop_
_entity.id
_entity.type
_entity.pdbx_description
1 polymer ?
#
loop_
_entity_poly.entity_id
_entity_poly.type
_entity_poly.pdbx_seq_one_letter_code
_entity_poly.pdbx_strand_id
1 'polypeptide(L)'
;MYPNAQIVERLDLPHNRVELNSSEPLELHYRGKNTLVLGVHKSAVRSSEEDRNTCPNYWHFSPYGFCPYDCQYCYLAGTPGVKYSPTVKIFLNLREILDQIYRVASRLTRPTAFYLGKLQDALALDPLTGYSRIMIPFFARQKQARLTLLTKSTNVDNLLDLDHQRHTILSWSLNPPEIHLAFEKNVPSPGKRTIAIKKCAEAGYPVRAVIMPIIPVEGWQNIYTSFLKNLVQSVPLDRITLGQICSYSAALKLTERKLGKRNPISSQLEKTKSKDGRTRFPLTLRLKVYRHLIDTIKKLQHRLDIGLCMEEYPTFKALNMEGDIGRCNCVL
;
A
#
# COMPACT_ATOMS: atom_id res chain seq x y z
N MET A 1 -11.60 18.82 14.35
CA MET A 1 -10.47 17.88 14.46
C MET A 1 -9.10 18.56 14.53
N TYR A 2 -8.87 19.70 13.87
CA TYR A 2 -7.58 20.42 13.94
C TYR A 2 -7.79 21.92 14.23
N PRO A 3 -8.07 22.31 15.49
CA PRO A 3 -8.43 23.70 15.83
C PRO A 3 -7.30 24.71 15.59
N ASN A 4 -6.05 24.24 15.61
CA ASN A 4 -4.86 25.08 15.44
C ASN A 4 -4.32 25.06 14.00
N ALA A 5 -5.03 24.44 13.05
CA ALA A 5 -4.58 24.40 11.66
C ALA A 5 -4.74 25.78 11.02
N GLN A 6 -3.68 26.30 10.42
CA GLN A 6 -3.77 27.48 9.58
C GLN A 6 -4.53 27.13 8.30
N ILE A 7 -5.58 27.90 8.00
CA ILE A 7 -6.37 27.75 6.78
C ILE A 7 -5.90 28.81 5.78
N VAL A 8 -5.60 28.37 4.57
CA VAL A 8 -5.21 29.24 3.46
C VAL A 8 -6.04 28.86 2.23
N GLU A 9 -6.83 29.80 1.71
CA GLU A 9 -7.64 29.59 0.52
C GLU A 9 -6.88 30.02 -0.74
N ARG A 10 -6.76 29.10 -1.71
CA ARG A 10 -6.09 29.31 -3.01
C ARG A 10 -6.84 28.58 -4.11
N LEU A 11 -7.92 29.18 -4.61
CA LEU A 11 -8.80 28.60 -5.63
C LEU A 11 -8.19 28.64 -7.04
N ASP A 12 -7.19 29.50 -7.24
CA ASP A 12 -6.44 29.72 -8.49
C ASP A 12 -5.28 28.72 -8.68
N LEU A 13 -4.90 28.01 -7.61
CA LEU A 13 -3.69 27.20 -7.57
C LEU A 13 -4.02 25.71 -7.72
N PRO A 14 -3.40 25.00 -8.69
CA PRO A 14 -3.52 23.55 -8.77
C PRO A 14 -3.00 22.85 -7.50
N HIS A 15 -3.70 21.80 -7.06
CA HIS A 15 -3.37 21.05 -5.84
C HIS A 15 -1.93 20.50 -5.78
N ASN A 16 -1.25 20.38 -6.93
CA ASN A 16 0.11 19.88 -7.06
C ASN A 16 1.18 20.99 -7.17
N ARG A 17 0.80 22.26 -7.00
CA ARG A 17 1.70 23.43 -7.03
C ARG A 17 1.74 24.19 -5.70
N VAL A 18 1.27 23.58 -4.62
CA VAL A 18 1.34 24.16 -3.27
C VAL A 18 2.79 24.23 -2.83
N GLU A 19 3.27 25.45 -2.55
CA GLU A 19 4.62 25.71 -2.06
C GLU A 19 4.70 25.53 -0.55
N LEU A 20 5.80 24.94 -0.08
CA LEU A 20 6.03 24.62 1.34
C LEU A 20 7.23 25.39 1.93
N ASN A 21 7.77 26.36 1.19
CA ASN A 21 8.82 27.29 1.63
C ASN A 21 10.07 26.61 2.23
N SER A 22 10.54 25.51 1.63
CA SER A 22 11.82 24.87 1.97
C SER A 22 12.45 24.26 0.71
N SER A 23 13.78 24.32 0.64
CA SER A 23 14.59 23.67 -0.39
C SER A 23 15.26 22.39 0.10
N GLU A 24 15.21 22.10 1.40
CA GLU A 24 15.80 20.89 1.98
C GLU A 24 14.81 19.71 1.86
N PRO A 25 15.19 18.59 1.21
CA PRO A 25 14.25 17.51 0.90
C PRO A 25 13.54 16.87 2.10
N LEU A 26 14.22 16.71 3.24
CA LEU A 26 13.65 16.07 4.42
C LEU A 26 12.68 17.00 5.15
N GLU A 27 13.02 18.28 5.28
CA GLU A 27 12.13 19.31 5.80
C GLU A 27 10.90 19.48 4.89
N LEU A 28 11.09 19.55 3.57
CA LEU A 28 10.00 19.64 2.60
C LEU A 28 9.04 18.45 2.74
N HIS A 29 9.58 17.24 2.93
CA HIS A 29 8.80 16.03 3.18
C HIS A 29 7.99 16.12 4.48
N TYR A 30 8.59 16.58 5.58
CA TYR A 30 7.88 16.72 6.86
C TYR A 30 6.84 17.84 6.85
N ARG A 31 7.15 19.00 6.25
CA ARG A 31 6.17 20.07 6.07
C ARG A 31 4.98 19.57 5.26
N GLY A 32 5.24 18.88 4.14
CA GLY A 32 4.19 18.31 3.30
C GLY A 32 3.31 17.29 4.01
N LYS A 33 3.88 16.43 4.86
CA LYS A 33 3.09 15.51 5.69
C LYS A 33 2.18 16.20 6.71
N ASN A 34 2.55 17.41 7.13
CA ASN A 34 1.77 18.24 8.03
C ASN A 34 0.89 19.27 7.27
N THR A 35 0.80 19.18 5.94
CA THR A 35 -0.05 20.03 5.11
C THR A 35 -1.12 19.18 4.43
N LEU A 36 -2.39 19.48 4.73
CA LEU A 36 -3.55 18.90 4.06
C LEU A 36 -4.04 19.86 2.97
N VAL A 37 -4.08 19.40 1.73
CA VAL A 37 -4.61 20.14 0.58
C VAL A 37 -5.96 19.56 0.17
N LEU A 38 -6.98 20.41 0.11
CA LEU A 38 -8.27 20.07 -0.49
C LEU A 38 -8.24 20.50 -1.95
N GLY A 39 -8.66 19.65 -2.88
CA GLY A 39 -8.61 19.98 -4.29
C GLY A 39 -9.46 19.07 -5.19
N VAL A 40 -9.22 19.15 -6.49
CA VAL A 40 -9.91 18.37 -7.52
C VAL A 40 -8.90 17.56 -8.31
N HIS A 41 -9.16 16.28 -8.51
CA HIS A 41 -8.29 15.40 -9.31
C HIS A 41 -9.02 14.92 -10.56
N LYS A 42 -8.67 15.52 -11.71
CA LYS A 42 -9.34 15.24 -13.00
C LYS A 42 -8.94 13.91 -13.64
N SER A 43 -7.81 13.31 -13.23
CA SER A 43 -7.26 12.07 -13.82
C SER A 43 -7.01 10.99 -12.76
N ALA A 44 -7.96 10.85 -11.85
CA ALA A 44 -7.83 9.98 -10.68
C ALA A 44 -7.84 8.49 -11.00
N VAL A 45 -8.48 8.06 -12.09
CA VAL A 45 -8.57 6.65 -12.49
C VAL A 45 -7.55 6.35 -13.59
N ARG A 46 -6.67 5.38 -13.37
CA ARG A 46 -5.59 5.02 -14.31
C ARG A 46 -5.34 3.52 -14.35
N SER A 47 -4.87 3.03 -15.48
CA SER A 47 -4.29 1.70 -15.59
C SER A 47 -2.82 1.75 -15.16
N SER A 48 -2.41 0.79 -14.33
CA SER A 48 -1.01 0.57 -14.02
C SER A 48 -0.40 -0.33 -15.07
N GLU A 49 0.63 0.17 -15.74
CA GLU A 49 1.45 -0.61 -16.67
C GLU A 49 2.84 -0.77 -16.06
N GLU A 50 3.07 -1.93 -15.48
CA GLU A 50 4.33 -2.25 -14.83
C GLU A 50 5.22 -3.02 -15.82
N ASP A 51 6.08 -2.30 -16.54
CA ASP A 51 6.99 -2.91 -17.52
C ASP A 51 8.19 -3.59 -16.81
N ARG A 52 8.71 -4.64 -17.44
CA ARG A 52 9.94 -5.37 -17.05
C ARG A 52 9.93 -5.95 -15.63
N ASN A 53 8.75 -6.21 -15.07
CA ASN A 53 8.57 -6.97 -13.85
C ASN A 53 7.37 -7.93 -13.99
N THR A 54 7.05 -8.67 -12.93
CA THR A 54 5.99 -9.71 -12.92
C THR A 54 4.66 -9.21 -12.36
N CYS A 55 4.52 -7.91 -12.13
CA CYS A 55 3.28 -7.37 -11.59
C CYS A 55 2.15 -7.54 -12.59
N PRO A 56 0.93 -7.79 -12.10
CA PRO A 56 -0.22 -7.68 -12.96
C PRO A 56 -0.41 -6.22 -13.38
N ASN A 57 -0.94 -5.98 -14.58
CA ASN A 57 -1.54 -4.69 -14.90
C ASN A 57 -2.90 -4.61 -14.18
N TYR A 58 -3.18 -3.49 -13.53
CA TYR A 58 -4.40 -3.29 -12.73
C TYR A 58 -4.90 -1.85 -12.82
N TRP A 59 -6.21 -1.67 -12.67
CA TRP A 59 -6.79 -0.34 -12.51
C TRP A 59 -6.56 0.15 -11.09
N HIS A 60 -6.23 1.43 -10.94
CA HIS A 60 -6.17 2.08 -9.64
C HIS A 60 -6.84 3.45 -9.69
N PHE A 61 -7.23 3.92 -8.52
CA PHE A 61 -7.78 5.26 -8.38
C PHE A 61 -7.31 5.95 -7.10
N SER A 62 -7.39 7.29 -7.10
CA SER A 62 -6.83 8.12 -6.04
C SER A 62 -7.80 9.25 -5.67
N PRO A 63 -8.72 9.02 -4.72
CA PRO A 63 -9.52 10.07 -4.07
C PRO A 63 -8.73 10.81 -2.98
N TYR A 64 -7.56 10.28 -2.62
CA TYR A 64 -6.56 10.93 -1.78
C TYR A 64 -5.22 11.00 -2.53
N GLY A 65 -4.37 11.92 -2.10
CA GLY A 65 -2.99 12.02 -2.57
C GLY A 65 -2.01 11.93 -1.42
N PHE A 66 -0.95 11.14 -1.61
CA PHE A 66 0.07 10.90 -0.59
C PHE A 66 -0.51 10.32 0.71
N CYS A 67 0.22 10.38 1.82
CA CYS A 67 -0.14 9.68 3.06
C CYS A 67 0.37 10.43 4.30
N PRO A 68 -0.42 10.51 5.39
CA PRO A 68 -0.01 11.15 6.65
C PRO A 68 1.00 10.32 7.46
N TYR A 69 1.13 9.02 7.19
CA TYR A 69 2.08 8.14 7.89
C TYR A 69 3.52 8.36 7.47
N ASP A 70 4.48 8.19 8.38
CA ASP A 70 5.90 8.45 8.12
C ASP A 70 6.76 7.17 8.09
N CYS A 71 6.36 6.22 7.25
CA CYS A 71 7.16 5.04 6.96
C CYS A 71 8.53 5.46 6.40
N GLN A 72 9.61 4.97 7.03
CA GLN A 72 10.98 5.33 6.69
C GLN A 72 11.40 4.77 5.32
N TYR A 73 10.78 3.67 4.90
CA TYR A 73 11.02 2.97 3.63
C TYR A 73 10.05 3.38 2.50
N CYS A 74 9.23 4.42 2.68
CA CYS A 74 8.09 4.69 1.80
C CYS A 74 8.50 4.93 0.34
N TYR A 75 8.09 4.06 -0.58
CA TYR A 75 8.39 4.22 -2.01
C TYR A 75 7.70 5.44 -2.63
N LEU A 76 6.58 5.90 -2.06
CA LEU A 76 5.84 7.07 -2.57
C LEU A 76 6.70 8.32 -2.59
N ALA A 77 7.65 8.46 -1.65
CA ALA A 77 8.59 9.58 -1.62
C ALA A 77 9.41 9.72 -2.91
N GLY A 78 9.62 8.62 -3.64
CA GLY A 78 10.34 8.61 -4.91
C GLY A 78 9.45 8.80 -6.14
N THR A 79 8.13 8.88 -5.98
CA THR A 79 7.21 9.05 -7.10
C THR A 79 7.19 10.52 -7.56
N PRO A 80 7.04 10.80 -8.87
CA PRO A 80 7.04 12.16 -9.38
C PRO A 80 6.03 13.08 -8.67
N GLY A 81 4.80 12.60 -8.44
CA GLY A 81 3.76 13.40 -7.79
C GLY A 81 4.12 13.87 -6.39
N VAL A 82 4.80 13.04 -5.60
CA VAL A 82 5.21 13.38 -4.23
C VAL A 82 6.52 14.17 -4.22
N LYS A 83 7.44 13.86 -5.12
CA LYS A 83 8.72 14.60 -5.24
C LYS A 83 8.48 16.10 -5.45
N TYR A 84 7.49 16.47 -6.27
CA TYR A 84 7.17 17.87 -6.56
C TYR A 84 6.05 18.43 -5.69
N SER A 85 5.22 17.57 -5.08
CA SER A 85 4.12 17.99 -4.22
C SER A 85 3.92 17.00 -3.07
N PRO A 86 4.78 17.04 -2.02
CA PRO A 86 4.74 16.09 -0.92
C PRO A 86 3.63 16.38 0.10
N THR A 87 2.55 17.06 -0.30
CA THR A 87 1.40 17.34 0.56
C THR A 87 0.41 16.17 0.59
N VAL A 88 -0.22 15.96 1.74
CA VAL A 88 -1.38 15.07 1.88
C VAL A 88 -2.59 15.73 1.25
N LYS A 89 -3.40 14.99 0.49
CA LYS A 89 -4.51 15.55 -0.29
C LYS A 89 -5.80 14.79 -0.10
N ILE A 90 -6.91 15.53 -0.03
CA ILE A 90 -8.28 15.01 -0.21
C ILE A 90 -8.86 15.63 -1.47
N PHE A 91 -9.32 14.79 -2.38
CA PHE A 91 -9.97 15.25 -3.61
C PHE A 91 -11.47 15.27 -3.44
N LEU A 92 -12.05 16.47 -3.51
CA LEU A 92 -13.46 16.73 -3.21
C LEU A 92 -14.43 16.24 -4.29
N ASN A 93 -13.91 15.91 -5.48
CA ASN A 93 -14.70 15.47 -6.63
C ASN A 93 -14.93 13.95 -6.68
N LEU A 94 -15.20 13.30 -5.53
CA LEU A 94 -15.38 11.84 -5.45
C LEU A 94 -16.40 11.31 -6.47
N ARG A 95 -17.53 12.01 -6.67
CA ARG A 95 -18.57 11.60 -7.62
C ARG A 95 -18.02 11.50 -9.05
N GLU A 96 -17.26 12.49 -9.50
CA GLU A 96 -16.63 12.47 -10.82
C GLU A 96 -15.62 11.32 -10.96
N ILE A 97 -14.88 11.01 -9.88
CA ILE A 97 -13.95 9.87 -9.84
C ILE A 97 -14.72 8.56 -10.00
N LEU A 98 -15.84 8.40 -9.29
CA LEU A 98 -16.69 7.21 -9.41
C LEU A 98 -17.32 7.09 -10.80
N ASP A 99 -17.70 8.20 -11.43
CA ASP A 99 -18.20 8.21 -12.82
C ASP A 99 -17.13 7.76 -13.81
N GLN A 100 -15.86 8.16 -13.60
CA GLN A 100 -14.74 7.64 -14.41
C GLN A 100 -14.59 6.12 -14.24
N ILE A 101 -14.68 5.61 -13.00
CA ILE A 101 -14.65 4.17 -12.74
C ILE A 101 -15.80 3.47 -13.46
N TYR A 102 -17.02 4.02 -13.37
CA TYR A 102 -18.19 3.46 -14.05
C TYR A 102 -18.00 3.36 -15.56
N ARG A 103 -17.49 4.42 -16.21
CA ARG A 103 -17.22 4.43 -17.67
C ARG A 103 -16.17 3.42 -18.09
N VAL A 104 -15.15 3.18 -17.26
CA VAL A 104 -14.16 2.13 -17.50
C VAL A 104 -14.82 0.76 -17.31
N ALA A 105 -15.51 0.57 -16.19
CA ALA A 105 -16.12 -0.69 -15.81
C ALA A 105 -17.20 -1.17 -16.78
N SER A 106 -17.96 -0.27 -17.40
CA SER A 106 -19.01 -0.60 -18.37
C SER A 106 -18.45 -1.24 -19.66
N ARG A 107 -17.14 -1.13 -19.90
CA ARG A 107 -16.45 -1.72 -21.06
C ARG A 107 -15.71 -3.01 -20.71
N LEU A 108 -15.71 -3.42 -19.44
CA LEU A 108 -15.03 -4.63 -18.99
C LEU A 108 -15.93 -5.85 -19.24
N THR A 109 -15.31 -6.95 -19.67
CA THR A 109 -16.02 -8.21 -19.94
C THR A 109 -15.98 -9.18 -18.76
N ARG A 110 -15.16 -8.89 -17.74
CA ARG A 110 -14.96 -9.74 -16.57
C ARG A 110 -14.75 -8.93 -15.29
N PRO A 111 -15.01 -9.51 -14.10
CA PRO A 111 -14.73 -8.86 -12.84
C PRO A 111 -13.27 -8.43 -12.76
N THR A 112 -13.06 -7.17 -12.38
CA THR A 112 -11.75 -6.53 -12.39
C THR A 112 -11.60 -5.65 -11.15
N ALA A 113 -10.44 -5.76 -10.50
CA ALA A 113 -10.10 -4.95 -9.35
C ALA A 113 -9.79 -3.49 -9.76
N PHE A 114 -10.35 -2.56 -8.99
CA PHE A 114 -9.96 -1.16 -8.94
C PHE A 114 -9.27 -0.93 -7.60
N TYR A 115 -7.96 -0.75 -7.65
CA TYR A 115 -7.08 -0.73 -6.50
C TYR A 115 -7.00 0.66 -5.86
N LEU A 116 -7.33 0.74 -4.58
CA LEU A 116 -7.20 1.92 -3.74
C LEU A 116 -6.06 1.71 -2.73
N GLY A 117 -4.94 2.39 -2.91
CA GLY A 117 -3.76 2.17 -2.06
C GLY A 117 -2.41 2.29 -2.78
N LYS A 118 -2.42 2.60 -4.09
CA LYS A 118 -1.19 2.75 -4.89
C LYS A 118 -0.44 4.05 -4.63
N LEU A 119 -1.14 5.18 -4.46
CA LEU A 119 -0.52 6.51 -4.33
C LEU A 119 -0.91 7.21 -3.02
N GLN A 120 -1.51 6.46 -2.11
CA GLN A 120 -2.09 6.91 -0.86
C GLN A 120 -2.30 5.72 0.09
N ASP A 121 -2.56 5.98 1.36
CA ASP A 121 -3.23 5.00 2.22
C ASP A 121 -4.74 5.07 2.01
N ALA A 122 -5.41 3.92 1.88
CA ALA A 122 -6.84 3.89 1.54
C ALA A 122 -7.78 4.41 2.61
N LEU A 123 -7.44 4.25 3.90
CA LEU A 123 -8.34 4.54 5.03
C LEU A 123 -7.76 5.53 6.04
N ALA A 124 -6.51 6.00 5.87
CA ALA A 124 -5.92 6.95 6.81
C ALA A 124 -6.70 8.28 6.92
N LEU A 125 -7.32 8.73 5.84
CA LEU A 125 -8.11 9.97 5.78
C LEU A 125 -9.63 9.73 5.80
N ASP A 126 -10.07 8.48 5.77
CA ASP A 126 -11.49 8.13 5.75
C ASP A 126 -12.29 8.66 6.96
N PRO A 127 -11.74 8.75 8.19
CA PRO A 127 -12.43 9.38 9.31
C PRO A 127 -12.80 10.85 9.08
N LEU A 128 -12.08 11.55 8.19
CA LEU A 128 -12.35 12.94 7.85
C LEU A 128 -13.43 13.08 6.77
N THR A 129 -13.60 12.06 5.94
CA THR A 129 -14.35 12.20 4.68
C THR A 129 -15.57 11.28 4.59
N GLY A 130 -15.56 10.13 5.28
CA GLY A 130 -16.55 9.08 5.12
C GLY A 130 -16.64 8.51 3.70
N TYR A 131 -15.59 8.64 2.87
CA TYR A 131 -15.66 8.21 1.46
C TYR A 131 -15.92 6.71 1.31
N SER A 132 -15.47 5.88 2.24
CA SER A 132 -15.79 4.45 2.28
C SER A 132 -17.31 4.18 2.27
N ARG A 133 -18.10 4.98 3.00
CA ARG A 133 -19.58 4.91 3.02
C ARG A 133 -20.23 5.19 1.66
N ILE A 134 -19.51 5.81 0.74
CA ILE A 134 -19.98 6.08 -0.63
C ILE A 134 -19.40 5.05 -1.61
N MET A 135 -18.09 4.79 -1.51
CA MET A 135 -17.37 3.91 -2.43
C MET A 135 -17.83 2.46 -2.30
N ILE A 136 -17.97 1.93 -1.09
CA ILE A 136 -18.31 0.51 -0.88
C ILE A 136 -19.69 0.18 -1.47
N PRO A 137 -20.77 0.94 -1.20
CA PRO A 137 -22.06 0.72 -1.85
C PRO A 137 -22.04 0.94 -3.36
N PHE A 138 -21.20 1.87 -3.86
CA PHE A 138 -21.02 2.03 -5.30
C PHE A 138 -20.49 0.74 -5.94
N PHE A 139 -19.42 0.16 -5.39
CA PHE A 139 -18.81 -1.09 -5.89
C PHE A 139 -19.70 -2.32 -5.69
N ALA A 140 -20.45 -2.38 -4.57
CA ALA A 140 -21.45 -3.43 -4.33
C ALA A 140 -22.47 -3.54 -5.49
N ARG A 141 -22.84 -2.42 -6.10
CA ARG A 141 -23.78 -2.38 -7.24
C ARG A 141 -23.12 -2.59 -8.61
N GLN A 142 -21.79 -2.67 -8.71
CA GLN A 142 -21.12 -2.82 -10.00
C GLN A 142 -21.08 -4.28 -10.46
N LYS A 143 -21.46 -4.52 -11.73
CA LYS A 143 -21.36 -5.86 -12.34
C LYS A 143 -19.91 -6.35 -12.43
N GLN A 144 -19.01 -5.49 -12.95
CA GLN A 144 -17.63 -5.88 -13.27
C GLN A 144 -16.56 -5.18 -12.43
N ALA A 145 -16.86 -4.03 -11.81
CA ALA A 145 -15.88 -3.37 -10.96
C ALA A 145 -15.89 -3.98 -9.55
N ARG A 146 -14.70 -4.18 -8.99
CA ARG A 146 -14.52 -4.64 -7.60
C ARG A 146 -13.55 -3.70 -6.91
N LEU A 147 -13.79 -3.37 -5.65
CA LEU A 147 -12.86 -2.59 -4.85
C LEU A 147 -11.84 -3.51 -4.20
N THR A 148 -10.56 -3.22 -4.37
CA THR A 148 -9.53 -3.76 -3.50
C THR A 148 -8.81 -2.59 -2.86
N LEU A 149 -8.76 -2.54 -1.52
CA LEU A 149 -8.05 -1.47 -0.82
C LEU A 149 -6.85 -1.98 -0.02
N LEU A 150 -5.82 -1.15 0.13
CA LEU A 150 -4.68 -1.40 1.00
C LEU A 150 -4.50 -0.27 2.00
N THR A 151 -4.40 -0.61 3.29
CA THR A 151 -4.22 0.37 4.36
C THR A 151 -3.28 -0.12 5.46
N LYS A 152 -2.76 0.82 6.25
CA LYS A 152 -2.19 0.61 7.60
C LYS A 152 -3.08 1.21 8.70
N SER A 153 -4.24 1.75 8.36
CA SER A 153 -5.21 2.33 9.30
C SER A 153 -5.92 1.27 10.14
N THR A 154 -6.37 1.69 11.31
CA THR A 154 -7.28 0.93 12.19
C THR A 154 -8.69 1.49 12.20
N ASN A 155 -8.91 2.62 11.50
CA ASN A 155 -10.20 3.30 11.47
C ASN A 155 -11.11 2.63 10.46
N VAL A 156 -11.84 1.61 10.92
CA VAL A 156 -12.71 0.78 10.09
C VAL A 156 -14.19 0.99 10.39
N ASP A 157 -14.56 1.79 11.39
CA ASP A 157 -15.95 1.87 11.85
C ASP A 157 -16.92 2.40 10.77
N ASN A 158 -16.41 3.13 9.77
CA ASN A 158 -17.21 3.60 8.63
C ASN A 158 -17.67 2.50 7.67
N LEU A 159 -17.09 1.30 7.73
CA LEU A 159 -17.36 0.23 6.77
C LEU A 159 -18.02 -1.02 7.34
N LEU A 160 -18.09 -1.17 8.68
CA LEU A 160 -18.56 -2.39 9.32
C LEU A 160 -20.06 -2.66 9.12
N ASP A 161 -20.87 -1.62 8.94
CA ASP A 161 -22.33 -1.68 8.78
C ASP A 161 -22.79 -1.74 7.32
N LEU A 162 -21.87 -1.72 6.35
CA LEU A 162 -22.21 -1.57 4.94
C LEU A 162 -22.45 -2.93 4.26
N ASP A 163 -23.51 -3.02 3.47
CA ASP A 163 -23.73 -4.14 2.55
C ASP A 163 -22.76 -4.06 1.36
N HIS A 164 -21.66 -4.79 1.46
CA HIS A 164 -20.57 -4.78 0.49
C HIS A 164 -20.74 -5.83 -0.62
N GLN A 165 -21.74 -6.73 -0.55
CA GLN A 165 -22.00 -7.79 -1.54
C GLN A 165 -20.77 -8.61 -1.94
N ARG A 166 -19.78 -8.72 -1.03
CA ARG A 166 -18.43 -9.28 -1.28
C ARG A 166 -17.69 -8.67 -2.48
N HIS A 167 -18.09 -7.48 -2.95
CA HIS A 167 -17.44 -6.75 -4.05
C HIS A 167 -16.28 -5.86 -3.59
N THR A 168 -15.97 -5.88 -2.28
CA THR A 168 -14.87 -5.14 -1.67
C THR A 168 -13.94 -6.11 -0.94
N ILE A 169 -12.66 -6.08 -1.29
CA ILE A 169 -11.57 -6.78 -0.59
C ILE A 169 -10.79 -5.75 0.22
N LEU A 170 -10.59 -6.06 1.50
CA LEU A 170 -9.85 -5.20 2.42
C LEU A 170 -8.49 -5.81 2.72
N SER A 171 -7.42 -5.10 2.36
CA SER A 171 -6.05 -5.55 2.61
C SER A 171 -5.35 -4.67 3.62
N TRP A 172 -4.57 -5.28 4.51
CA TRP A 172 -3.71 -4.56 5.45
C TRP A 172 -2.25 -4.80 5.15
N SER A 173 -1.49 -3.71 5.06
CA SER A 173 -0.05 -3.81 5.11
C SER A 173 0.37 -4.03 6.56
N LEU A 174 1.10 -5.11 6.81
CA LEU A 174 1.54 -5.51 8.13
C LEU A 174 3.04 -5.79 8.14
N ASN A 175 3.65 -5.58 9.28
CA ASN A 175 5.02 -5.93 9.59
C ASN A 175 5.09 -6.39 11.05
N PRO A 176 6.07 -7.24 11.42
CA PRO A 176 6.33 -7.58 12.81
C PRO A 176 6.51 -6.33 13.69
N PRO A 177 6.17 -6.37 14.99
CA PRO A 177 6.34 -5.24 15.91
C PRO A 177 7.72 -4.59 15.87
N GLU A 178 8.77 -5.38 15.72
CA GLU A 178 10.17 -4.94 15.64
C GLU A 178 10.41 -4.04 14.41
N ILE A 179 9.88 -4.47 13.26
CA ILE A 179 9.98 -3.72 12.00
C ILE A 179 9.09 -2.47 12.06
N HIS A 180 7.91 -2.58 12.66
CA HIS A 180 7.02 -1.46 12.89
C HIS A 180 7.69 -0.36 13.75
N LEU A 181 8.24 -0.73 14.91
CA LEU A 181 8.90 0.19 15.82
C LEU A 181 10.11 0.87 15.18
N ALA A 182 10.89 0.13 14.38
CA ALA A 182 12.08 0.67 13.73
C ALA A 182 11.76 1.59 12.53
N PHE A 183 10.70 1.30 11.76
CA PHE A 183 10.53 1.91 10.43
C PHE A 183 9.16 2.54 10.14
N GLU A 184 8.17 2.40 11.01
CA GLU A 184 6.79 2.83 10.74
C GLU A 184 6.34 3.92 11.74
N LYS A 185 6.92 5.12 11.62
CA LYS A 185 6.54 6.27 12.46
C LYS A 185 5.15 6.79 12.10
N ASN A 186 4.40 7.23 13.10
CA ASN A 186 3.03 7.72 12.96
C ASN A 186 2.10 6.68 12.29
N VAL A 187 2.28 5.39 12.57
CA VAL A 187 1.46 4.30 12.03
C VAL A 187 0.84 3.54 13.21
N PRO A 188 -0.40 3.05 13.12
CA PRO A 188 -0.94 2.14 14.13
C PRO A 188 -0.14 0.84 14.25
N SER A 189 0.09 0.37 15.49
CA SER A 189 0.80 -0.88 15.75
C SER A 189 0.20 -2.07 14.98
N PRO A 190 0.99 -3.08 14.59
CA PRO A 190 0.48 -4.26 13.89
C PRO A 190 -0.60 -5.00 14.69
N GLY A 191 -0.51 -5.07 16.02
CA GLY A 191 -1.56 -5.67 16.85
C GLY A 191 -2.91 -4.96 16.72
N LYS A 192 -2.93 -3.61 16.78
CA LYS A 192 -4.16 -2.83 16.53
C LYS A 192 -4.69 -3.02 15.12
N ARG A 193 -3.80 -3.10 14.10
CA ARG A 193 -4.19 -3.42 12.73
C ARG A 193 -4.83 -4.81 12.65
N THR A 194 -4.25 -5.84 13.27
CA THR A 194 -4.83 -7.19 13.32
C THR A 194 -6.23 -7.20 13.94
N ILE A 195 -6.47 -6.42 15.00
CA ILE A 195 -7.82 -6.27 15.58
C ILE A 195 -8.79 -5.64 14.56
N ALA A 196 -8.37 -4.61 13.83
CA ALA A 196 -9.20 -4.01 12.78
C ALA A 196 -9.53 -5.01 11.66
N ILE A 197 -8.56 -5.86 11.26
CA ILE A 197 -8.80 -6.93 10.29
C ILE A 197 -9.85 -7.92 10.80
N LYS A 198 -9.76 -8.34 12.07
CA LYS A 198 -10.75 -9.25 12.69
C LYS A 198 -12.17 -8.68 12.61
N LYS A 199 -12.35 -7.42 13.02
CA LYS A 199 -13.66 -6.74 12.93
C LYS A 199 -14.23 -6.75 11.51
N CYS A 200 -13.38 -6.52 10.51
CA CYS A 200 -13.83 -6.50 9.12
C CYS A 200 -14.16 -7.90 8.59
N ALA A 201 -13.39 -8.92 8.99
CA ALA A 201 -13.68 -10.31 8.67
C ALA A 201 -15.00 -10.77 9.32
N GLU A 202 -15.23 -10.40 10.59
CA GLU A 202 -16.49 -10.65 11.31
C GLU A 202 -17.69 -9.96 10.65
N ALA A 203 -17.48 -8.78 10.06
CA ALA A 203 -18.47 -8.08 9.23
C ALA A 203 -18.67 -8.70 7.82
N GLY A 204 -17.97 -9.80 7.50
CA GLY A 204 -18.17 -10.55 6.25
C GLY A 204 -17.27 -10.14 5.08
N TYR A 205 -16.36 -9.18 5.27
CA TYR A 205 -15.44 -8.78 4.20
C TYR A 205 -14.38 -9.85 3.91
N PRO A 206 -14.06 -10.10 2.63
CA PRO A 206 -12.79 -10.70 2.22
C PRO A 206 -11.61 -9.88 2.76
N VAL A 207 -10.73 -10.51 3.54
CA VAL A 207 -9.57 -9.84 4.14
C VAL A 207 -8.24 -10.44 3.67
N ARG A 208 -7.24 -9.58 3.45
CA ARG A 208 -5.90 -9.97 3.01
C ARG A 208 -4.80 -9.30 3.83
N ALA A 209 -3.64 -9.92 3.85
CA ALA A 209 -2.43 -9.31 4.43
C ALA A 209 -1.37 -9.08 3.36
N VAL A 210 -0.68 -7.94 3.46
CA VAL A 210 0.46 -7.58 2.62
C VAL A 210 1.66 -7.35 3.53
N ILE A 211 2.60 -8.29 3.53
CA ILE A 211 3.86 -8.17 4.26
C ILE A 211 4.87 -7.56 3.30
N MET A 212 4.86 -6.22 3.23
CA MET A 212 5.71 -5.46 2.34
C MET A 212 5.99 -4.05 2.91
N PRO A 213 7.26 -3.64 3.00
CA PRO A 213 8.45 -4.42 2.67
C PRO A 213 8.85 -5.38 3.80
N ILE A 214 9.25 -6.60 3.43
CA ILE A 214 10.03 -7.48 4.30
C ILE A 214 11.46 -6.94 4.36
N ILE A 215 11.90 -6.62 5.58
CA ILE A 215 13.24 -6.10 5.89
C ILE A 215 13.97 -7.13 6.77
N PRO A 216 14.98 -7.84 6.26
CA PRO A 216 15.72 -8.85 7.01
C PRO A 216 16.74 -8.18 7.95
N VAL A 217 16.27 -7.73 9.11
CA VAL A 217 17.12 -7.30 10.24
C VAL A 217 17.76 -8.50 10.94
N GLU A 218 18.65 -8.27 11.90
CA GLU A 218 19.16 -9.35 12.75
C GLU A 218 18.01 -10.13 13.42
N GLY A 219 18.10 -11.47 13.43
CA GLY A 219 17.05 -12.32 14.00
C GLY A 219 15.76 -12.39 13.18
N TRP A 220 15.72 -11.87 11.94
CA TRP A 220 14.50 -11.78 11.13
C TRP A 220 13.74 -13.11 11.02
N GLN A 221 14.41 -14.25 10.95
CA GLN A 221 13.75 -15.56 10.81
C GLN A 221 12.76 -15.80 11.95
N ASN A 222 13.20 -15.59 13.20
CA ASN A 222 12.36 -15.79 14.38
C ASN A 222 11.28 -14.72 14.49
N ILE A 223 11.63 -13.47 14.17
CA ILE A 223 10.71 -12.31 14.17
C ILE A 223 9.53 -12.57 13.22
N TYR A 224 9.81 -12.89 11.95
CA TYR A 224 8.75 -13.12 10.97
C TYR A 224 8.01 -14.44 11.19
N THR A 225 8.69 -15.52 11.62
CA THR A 225 8.00 -16.79 11.94
C THR A 225 7.00 -16.61 13.08
N SER A 226 7.39 -15.94 14.16
CA SER A 226 6.50 -15.68 15.30
C SER A 226 5.33 -14.78 14.91
N PHE A 227 5.61 -13.73 14.12
CA PHE A 227 4.58 -12.85 13.60
C PHE A 227 3.57 -13.58 12.69
N LEU A 228 4.05 -14.37 11.74
CA LEU A 228 3.19 -15.13 10.81
C LEU A 228 2.33 -16.14 11.54
N LYS A 229 2.89 -16.87 12.53
CA LYS A 229 2.13 -17.80 13.37
C LYS A 229 0.95 -17.10 14.03
N ASN A 230 1.20 -15.99 14.71
CA ASN A 230 0.14 -15.22 15.38
C ASN A 230 -0.90 -14.66 14.39
N LEU A 231 -0.45 -14.14 13.24
CA LEU A 231 -1.33 -13.54 12.24
C LEU A 231 -2.28 -14.58 11.62
N VAL A 232 -1.74 -15.68 11.11
CA VAL A 232 -2.52 -16.74 10.42
C VAL A 232 -3.50 -17.41 11.39
N GLN A 233 -3.11 -17.60 12.65
CA GLN A 233 -4.00 -18.13 13.68
C GLN A 233 -5.10 -17.15 14.11
N SER A 234 -4.88 -15.85 13.92
CA SER A 234 -5.78 -14.80 14.40
C SER A 234 -6.82 -14.37 13.38
N VAL A 235 -6.55 -14.52 12.08
CA VAL A 235 -7.38 -13.90 11.04
C VAL A 235 -7.61 -14.90 9.90
N PRO A 236 -8.86 -15.07 9.43
CA PRO A 236 -9.17 -15.89 8.26
C PRO A 236 -8.78 -15.14 6.98
N LEU A 237 -7.48 -15.09 6.67
CA LEU A 237 -6.97 -14.41 5.49
C LEU A 237 -7.29 -15.20 4.22
N ASP A 238 -7.75 -14.51 3.17
CA ASP A 238 -7.92 -15.10 1.85
C ASP A 238 -6.57 -15.23 1.12
N ARG A 239 -5.67 -14.26 1.31
CA ARG A 239 -4.35 -14.20 0.66
C ARG A 239 -3.34 -13.47 1.54
N ILE A 240 -2.10 -13.96 1.55
CA ILE A 240 -0.92 -13.23 2.00
C ILE A 240 -0.06 -12.85 0.79
N THR A 241 0.23 -11.56 0.63
CA THR A 241 1.19 -11.08 -0.38
C THR A 241 2.50 -10.72 0.29
N LEU A 242 3.60 -11.29 -0.18
CA LEU A 242 4.95 -11.01 0.29
C LEU A 242 5.68 -10.08 -0.68
N GLY A 243 6.44 -9.13 -0.17
CA GLY A 243 7.31 -8.30 -1.01
C GLY A 243 8.46 -7.72 -0.20
N GLN A 244 9.64 -7.69 -0.78
CA GLN A 244 10.82 -7.05 -0.20
C GLN A 244 11.00 -5.60 -0.69
N ILE A 245 12.04 -4.92 -0.21
CA ILE A 245 12.37 -3.58 -0.68
C ILE A 245 12.66 -3.63 -2.19
N CYS A 246 11.89 -2.84 -2.95
CA CYS A 246 12.12 -2.49 -4.34
C CYS A 246 11.77 -1.01 -4.51
N SER A 247 12.76 -0.14 -4.71
CA SER A 247 12.50 1.30 -4.71
C SER A 247 13.39 2.07 -5.67
N TYR A 248 12.84 3.17 -6.18
CA TYR A 248 13.61 4.13 -6.97
C TYR A 248 14.61 4.88 -6.09
N SER A 249 15.72 5.32 -6.70
CA SER A 249 16.80 6.02 -5.99
C SER A 249 16.34 7.25 -5.22
N ALA A 250 15.30 7.97 -5.69
CA ALA A 250 14.76 9.12 -4.98
C ALA A 250 14.16 8.75 -3.61
N ALA A 251 13.40 7.64 -3.54
CA ALA A 251 12.86 7.15 -2.28
C ALA A 251 13.98 6.69 -1.33
N LEU A 252 14.96 5.94 -1.87
CA LEU A 252 16.09 5.44 -1.08
C LEU A 252 16.96 6.56 -0.50
N LYS A 253 17.18 7.64 -1.25
CA LYS A 253 17.87 8.84 -0.74
C LYS A 253 17.12 9.47 0.44
N LEU A 254 15.79 9.49 0.42
CA LEU A 254 15.03 9.97 1.58
C LEU A 254 15.15 9.00 2.77
N THR A 255 15.10 7.69 2.53
CA THR A 255 15.38 6.67 3.57
C THR A 255 16.73 6.91 4.23
N GLU A 256 17.79 7.16 3.45
CA GLU A 256 19.13 7.45 3.95
C GLU A 256 19.21 8.77 4.71
N ARG A 257 18.49 9.81 4.29
CA ARG A 257 18.42 11.08 5.04
C ARG A 257 17.78 10.89 6.40
N LYS A 258 16.80 9.98 6.51
CA LYS A 258 16.06 9.73 7.75
C LYS A 258 16.78 8.80 8.71
N LEU A 259 17.44 7.77 8.18
CA LEU A 259 18.02 6.67 8.97
C LEU A 259 19.56 6.65 8.97
N GLY A 260 20.20 7.52 8.17
CA GLY A 260 21.63 7.46 7.87
C GLY A 260 21.96 6.47 6.74
N LYS A 261 23.15 6.59 6.14
CA LYS A 261 23.56 5.76 4.98
C LYS A 261 23.82 4.29 5.31
N ARG A 262 24.23 3.99 6.55
CA ARG A 262 24.52 2.61 7.01
C ARG A 262 23.31 1.92 7.64
N ASN A 263 22.10 2.38 7.33
CA ASN A 263 20.87 1.82 7.90
C ASN A 263 20.64 0.36 7.41
N PRO A 264 19.83 -0.44 8.13
CA PRO A 264 19.59 -1.85 7.79
C PRO A 264 18.96 -2.14 6.43
N ILE A 265 18.38 -1.13 5.76
CA ILE A 265 17.87 -1.26 4.39
C ILE A 265 19.01 -0.98 3.40
N SER A 266 19.57 0.22 3.43
CA SER A 266 20.56 0.67 2.44
C SER A 266 21.83 -0.17 2.43
N SER A 267 22.26 -0.69 3.58
CA SER A 267 23.48 -1.50 3.68
C SER A 267 23.39 -2.85 2.97
N GLN A 268 22.17 -3.35 2.72
CA GLN A 268 21.90 -4.66 2.14
C GLN A 268 21.46 -4.60 0.68
N LEU A 269 21.29 -3.41 0.10
CA LEU A 269 20.81 -3.26 -1.28
C LEU A 269 21.89 -3.63 -2.31
N GLU A 270 21.43 -4.12 -3.46
CA GLU A 270 22.28 -4.24 -4.65
C GLU A 270 22.84 -2.88 -5.07
N LYS A 271 24.07 -2.89 -5.59
CA LYS A 271 24.70 -1.68 -6.14
C LYS A 271 24.09 -1.30 -7.50
N THR A 272 23.55 -2.27 -8.21
CA THR A 272 22.96 -2.11 -9.54
C THR A 272 21.44 -2.05 -9.46
N LYS A 273 20.83 -1.38 -10.45
CA LYS A 273 19.39 -1.33 -10.61
C LYS A 273 18.91 -2.53 -11.42
N SER A 274 17.74 -3.04 -11.06
CA SER A 274 16.99 -3.99 -11.89
C SER A 274 16.51 -3.33 -13.19
N LYS A 275 16.00 -4.16 -14.10
CA LYS A 275 15.47 -3.74 -15.42
C LYS A 275 14.32 -2.73 -15.34
N ASP A 276 13.55 -2.73 -14.26
CA ASP A 276 12.45 -1.78 -14.00
C ASP A 276 12.92 -0.46 -13.34
N GLY A 277 14.23 -0.25 -13.21
CA GLY A 277 14.85 0.96 -12.67
C GLY A 277 14.86 1.06 -11.15
N ARG A 278 14.38 0.03 -10.44
CA ARG A 278 14.37 -0.03 -8.97
C ARG A 278 15.59 -0.78 -8.46
N THR A 279 16.03 -0.40 -7.27
CA THR A 279 17.05 -1.15 -6.53
C THR A 279 16.35 -2.11 -5.56
N ARG A 280 16.88 -3.34 -5.47
CA ARG A 280 16.36 -4.44 -4.66
C ARG A 280 17.45 -4.97 -3.74
N PHE A 281 17.06 -5.81 -2.78
CA PHE A 281 18.02 -6.70 -2.13
C PHE A 281 18.57 -7.75 -3.12
N PRO A 282 19.78 -8.30 -2.87
CA PRO A 282 20.36 -9.36 -3.66
C PRO A 282 19.42 -10.55 -3.84
N LEU A 283 19.43 -11.16 -5.03
CA LEU A 283 18.54 -12.29 -5.35
C LEU A 283 18.70 -13.44 -4.34
N THR A 284 19.93 -13.73 -3.92
CA THR A 284 20.22 -14.77 -2.92
C THR A 284 19.54 -14.50 -1.57
N LEU A 285 19.60 -13.25 -1.09
CA LEU A 285 18.91 -12.83 0.13
C LEU A 285 17.39 -12.88 -0.06
N ARG A 286 16.88 -12.44 -1.21
CA ARG A 286 15.44 -12.49 -1.50
C ARG A 286 14.90 -13.91 -1.49
N LEU A 287 15.57 -14.84 -2.18
CA LEU A 287 15.18 -16.25 -2.20
C LEU A 287 15.25 -16.90 -0.81
N LYS A 288 16.29 -16.60 -0.02
CA LYS A 288 16.40 -17.09 1.36
C LYS A 288 15.20 -16.66 2.21
N VAL A 289 14.81 -15.39 2.12
CA VAL A 289 13.68 -14.84 2.85
C VAL A 289 12.36 -15.43 2.36
N TYR A 290 12.09 -15.41 1.06
CA TYR A 290 10.82 -15.93 0.53
C TYR A 290 10.63 -17.42 0.84
N ARG A 291 11.66 -18.27 0.65
CA ARG A 291 11.56 -19.70 0.98
C ARG A 291 11.15 -19.91 2.44
N HIS A 292 11.84 -19.24 3.36
CA HIS A 292 11.53 -19.34 4.80
C HIS A 292 10.09 -18.93 5.13
N LEU A 293 9.61 -17.82 4.57
CA LEU A 293 8.26 -17.32 4.84
C LEU A 293 7.18 -18.18 4.16
N ILE A 294 7.40 -18.59 2.91
CA ILE A 294 6.47 -19.46 2.17
C ILE A 294 6.33 -20.81 2.89
N ASP A 295 7.44 -21.43 3.29
CA ASP A 295 7.43 -22.70 4.03
C ASP A 295 6.73 -22.54 5.39
N THR A 296 6.97 -21.43 6.08
CA THR A 296 6.29 -21.11 7.34
C THR A 296 4.77 -21.00 7.13
N ILE A 297 4.33 -20.25 6.13
CA ILE A 297 2.89 -20.07 5.83
C ILE A 297 2.25 -21.40 5.44
N LYS A 298 2.88 -22.18 4.54
CA LYS A 298 2.35 -23.47 4.10
C LYS A 298 2.25 -24.51 5.22
N LYS A 299 3.17 -24.48 6.21
CA LYS A 299 3.09 -25.32 7.42
C LYS A 299 1.94 -24.90 8.35
N LEU A 300 1.65 -23.61 8.44
CA LEU A 300 0.57 -23.09 9.29
C LEU A 300 -0.81 -23.28 8.64
N GLN A 301 -0.93 -23.00 7.35
CA GLN A 301 -2.17 -23.11 6.59
C GLN A 301 -1.86 -23.44 5.13
N HIS A 302 -1.88 -24.74 4.80
CA HIS A 302 -1.47 -25.25 3.50
C HIS A 302 -2.23 -24.65 2.30
N ARG A 303 -3.52 -24.33 2.49
CA ARG A 303 -4.41 -23.80 1.43
C ARG A 303 -4.43 -22.27 1.34
N LEU A 304 -3.69 -21.56 2.17
CA LEU A 304 -3.66 -20.10 2.13
C LEU A 304 -2.99 -19.63 0.83
N ASP A 305 -3.65 -18.74 0.09
CA ASP A 305 -3.12 -18.19 -1.15
C ASP A 305 -1.92 -17.26 -0.87
N ILE A 306 -0.85 -17.42 -1.64
CA ILE A 306 0.41 -16.67 -1.47
C ILE A 306 0.76 -15.98 -2.78
N GLY A 307 0.88 -14.65 -2.74
CA GLY A 307 1.35 -13.84 -3.85
C GLY A 307 2.71 -13.20 -3.59
N LEU A 308 3.44 -12.84 -4.64
CA LEU A 308 4.67 -12.05 -4.56
C LEU A 308 4.47 -10.69 -5.24
N CYS A 309 4.90 -9.61 -4.60
CA CYS A 309 4.73 -8.24 -5.08
C CYS A 309 6.03 -7.67 -5.64
N MET A 310 5.96 -7.02 -6.81
CA MET A 310 7.08 -6.28 -7.42
C MET A 310 8.35 -7.10 -7.66
N GLU A 311 8.17 -8.39 -7.91
CA GLU A 311 9.23 -9.36 -8.11
C GLU A 311 9.60 -9.57 -9.58
N GLU A 312 10.70 -10.30 -9.79
CA GLU A 312 11.26 -10.57 -11.12
C GLU A 312 11.07 -12.05 -11.47
N TYR A 313 10.95 -12.37 -12.77
CA TYR A 313 10.78 -13.75 -13.25
C TYR A 313 11.79 -14.76 -12.66
N PRO A 314 13.09 -14.44 -12.52
CA PRO A 314 14.05 -15.35 -11.89
C PRO A 314 13.70 -15.74 -10.45
N THR A 315 13.03 -14.87 -9.69
CA THR A 315 12.55 -15.18 -8.34
C THR A 315 11.47 -16.24 -8.39
N PHE A 316 10.46 -16.07 -9.24
CA PHE A 316 9.35 -17.03 -9.38
C PHE A 316 9.86 -18.39 -9.85
N LYS A 317 10.75 -18.41 -10.85
CA LYS A 317 11.38 -19.64 -11.34
C LYS A 317 12.13 -20.38 -10.23
N ALA A 318 12.94 -19.68 -9.44
CA ALA A 318 13.72 -20.28 -8.36
C ALA A 318 12.90 -20.72 -7.13
N LEU A 319 11.64 -20.29 -7.03
CA LEU A 319 10.68 -20.69 -6.00
C LEU A 319 9.65 -21.72 -6.51
N ASN A 320 9.72 -22.13 -7.78
CA ASN A 320 8.71 -22.96 -8.44
C ASN A 320 7.29 -22.35 -8.36
N MET A 321 7.18 -21.03 -8.55
CA MET A 321 5.93 -20.26 -8.48
C MET A 321 5.56 -19.63 -9.83
N GLU A 322 6.06 -20.14 -10.96
CA GLU A 322 5.82 -19.52 -12.27
C GLU A 322 4.32 -19.40 -12.62
N GLY A 323 3.50 -20.36 -12.19
CA GLY A 323 2.04 -20.32 -12.34
C GLY A 323 1.34 -19.26 -11.47
N ASP A 324 2.06 -18.63 -10.54
CA ASP A 324 1.56 -17.58 -9.65
C ASP A 324 2.00 -16.18 -10.10
N ILE A 325 2.66 -16.04 -11.25
CA ILE A 325 2.99 -14.73 -11.82
C ILE A 325 1.69 -13.94 -12.04
N GLY A 326 1.69 -12.69 -11.60
CA GLY A 326 0.49 -11.84 -11.61
C GLY A 326 -0.45 -12.04 -10.43
N ARG A 327 -0.29 -13.09 -9.60
CA ARG A 327 -1.02 -13.23 -8.33
C ARG A 327 -0.44 -12.29 -7.28
N CYS A 328 -1.10 -11.16 -7.09
CA CYS A 328 -0.70 -10.12 -6.14
C CYS A 328 -1.93 -9.53 -5.44
N ASN A 329 -1.71 -8.62 -4.48
CA ASN A 329 -2.78 -7.91 -3.80
C ASN A 329 -3.64 -7.07 -4.75
N CYS A 330 -3.06 -6.50 -5.81
CA CYS A 330 -3.73 -5.54 -6.70
C CYS A 330 -4.76 -6.17 -7.65
N VAL A 331 -4.94 -7.50 -7.62
CA VAL A 331 -5.89 -8.24 -8.45
C VAL A 331 -6.86 -9.05 -7.58
N LEU A 332 -7.91 -9.59 -8.19
CA LEU A 332 -8.92 -10.39 -7.49
C LEU A 332 -8.39 -11.70 -6.94
#